data_AF-A0A926SZI8-F1
#
_entry.id   AF-A0A926SZI8-F1
#
_cell.length_a   1.000
_cell.length_b   1.000
_cell.length_c   1.000
_cell.angle_alpha   90.00
_cell.angle_beta   90.00
_cell.angle_gamma   90.00
#
_symmetry.space_group_name_H-M   'P 1'
#
loop_
_entity.id
_entity.type
_entity.pdbx_description
1 polymer ?
#
loop_
_entity_poly.entity_id
_entity_poly.type
_entity_poly.pdbx_seq_one_letter_code
_entity_poly.pdbx_strand_id
1 'polypeptide(L)'
;MGLFDRISRVVKANMNDLVSKAEDPEKILEQSIMDMGEDLVQLRQAVARAIATQKRTQQQYNQAQTEANNWQQRAQLALQKGDENLAREALVRKKSHADTAATLKTSLDGQTGQVDTLKRNLIALESKISEAKTKKDMLKARVQAAKAQEQLQNTIGSLNTNSAMGAFERMEEKVLMMEARSQAAQEIAGSSLEEQFLALEGGSDVDDELAAMKAQMLPGTSQPTQALPAASPTSSNKPNSAVDAELEELRNKLNQ
;
A
#
# COMPACT_ATOMS: atom_id res chain seq x y z
N MET A 1 -10.09 24.92 32.07
CA MET A 1 -10.31 24.61 30.63
C MET A 1 -9.03 24.91 29.87
N GLY A 2 -8.19 23.90 29.62
CA GLY A 2 -6.89 24.08 28.96
C GLY A 2 -7.00 24.14 27.43
N LEU A 3 -5.95 24.63 26.76
CA LEU A 3 -5.85 24.61 25.28
C LEU A 3 -6.14 23.23 24.69
N PHE A 4 -5.72 22.15 25.37
CA PHE A 4 -5.99 20.77 24.97
C PHE A 4 -7.48 20.42 24.85
N ASP A 5 -8.30 20.99 25.72
CA ASP A 5 -9.75 20.78 25.73
C ASP A 5 -10.46 21.61 24.65
N ARG A 6 -9.77 22.64 24.12
CA ARG A 6 -10.20 23.40 22.94
C ARG A 6 -9.78 22.68 21.65
N ILE A 7 -8.55 22.15 21.58
CA ILE A 7 -8.06 21.35 20.45
C ILE A 7 -8.87 20.06 20.31
N SER A 8 -9.10 19.31 21.40
CA SER A 8 -9.94 18.11 21.39
C SER A 8 -11.38 18.38 20.92
N ARG A 9 -11.93 19.55 21.28
CA ARG A 9 -13.29 19.95 20.95
C ARG A 9 -13.41 20.42 19.50
N VAL A 10 -12.39 21.09 18.97
CA VAL A 10 -12.30 21.42 17.53
C VAL A 10 -12.16 20.14 16.70
N VAL A 11 -11.37 19.17 17.14
CA VAL A 11 -11.25 17.86 16.47
C VAL A 11 -12.57 17.08 16.51
N LYS A 12 -13.29 17.05 17.65
CA LYS A 12 -14.60 16.38 17.76
C LYS A 12 -15.73 17.10 17.01
N ALA A 13 -15.76 18.43 17.05
CA ALA A 13 -16.82 19.21 16.40
C ALA A 13 -16.67 19.21 14.87
N ASN A 14 -15.44 19.20 14.34
CA ASN A 14 -15.20 19.11 12.91
C ASN A 14 -15.27 17.68 12.35
N MET A 15 -15.13 16.63 13.16
CA MET A 15 -15.30 15.25 12.68
C MET A 15 -16.73 14.94 12.23
N ASN A 16 -17.75 15.62 12.76
CA ASN A 16 -19.14 15.36 12.35
C ASN A 16 -19.52 16.03 11.02
N ASP A 17 -18.84 17.13 10.65
CA ASP A 17 -19.07 17.86 9.38
C ASP A 17 -18.08 17.48 8.28
N LEU A 18 -16.81 17.14 8.61
CA LEU A 18 -15.78 16.78 7.63
C LEU A 18 -15.92 15.37 7.06
N VAL A 19 -16.60 14.44 7.74
CA VAL A 19 -16.86 13.09 7.20
C VAL A 19 -17.68 13.14 5.91
N SER A 20 -18.45 14.20 5.69
CA SER A 20 -19.26 14.37 4.47
C SER A 20 -18.57 15.16 3.34
N LYS A 21 -17.43 15.82 3.61
CA LYS A 21 -16.78 16.79 2.68
C LYS A 21 -15.27 16.63 2.50
N ALA A 22 -14.61 15.70 3.19
CA ALA A 22 -13.18 15.44 3.03
C ALA A 22 -12.89 14.65 1.74
N GLU A 23 -12.51 15.34 0.66
CA GLU A 23 -12.12 14.70 -0.61
C GLU A 23 -10.87 13.80 -0.48
N ASP A 24 -10.04 13.95 0.57
CA ASP A 24 -8.94 13.01 0.84
C ASP A 24 -8.54 12.98 2.33
N PRO A 25 -8.88 11.92 3.10
CA PRO A 25 -8.51 11.80 4.51
C PRO A 25 -6.99 11.74 4.73
N GLU A 26 -6.22 11.33 3.72
CA GLU A 26 -4.77 11.28 3.77
C GLU A 26 -4.17 12.69 3.87
N LYS A 27 -4.66 13.63 3.06
CA LYS A 27 -4.20 15.02 3.05
C LYS A 27 -4.49 15.73 4.37
N ILE A 28 -5.64 15.49 4.98
CA ILE A 28 -6.00 16.10 6.27
C ILE A 28 -5.05 15.64 7.37
N LEU A 29 -4.74 14.33 7.42
CA LEU A 29 -3.81 13.81 8.41
C LEU A 29 -2.40 14.35 8.18
N GLU A 30 -1.96 14.45 6.92
CA GLU A 30 -0.66 15.00 6.56
C GLU A 30 -0.53 16.48 6.96
N GLN A 31 -1.54 17.30 6.62
CA GLN A 31 -1.60 18.70 7.04
C GLN A 31 -1.57 18.84 8.56
N SER A 32 -2.34 18.02 9.29
CA SER A 32 -2.36 18.06 10.74
C SER A 32 -0.98 17.76 11.36
N ILE A 33 -0.21 16.83 10.79
CA ILE A 33 1.18 16.57 11.24
C ILE A 33 2.09 17.78 10.94
N MET A 34 1.92 18.43 9.80
CA MET A 34 2.70 19.61 9.43
C MET A 34 2.42 20.78 10.39
N ASP A 35 1.15 21.08 10.64
CA ASP A 35 0.73 22.14 11.56
C ASP A 35 1.27 21.88 12.97
N MET A 36 1.16 20.64 13.48
CA MET A 36 1.75 20.26 14.76
C MET A 36 3.29 20.41 14.77
N GLY A 37 3.95 20.19 13.65
CA GLY A 37 5.38 20.40 13.49
C GLY A 37 5.77 21.87 13.58
N GLU A 38 5.00 22.76 12.95
CA GLU A 38 5.20 24.21 13.03
C GLU A 38 4.96 24.73 14.45
N ASP A 39 3.85 24.33 15.09
CA ASP A 39 3.54 24.65 16.48
C ASP A 39 4.65 24.19 17.43
N LEU A 40 5.22 23.01 17.19
CA LEU A 40 6.34 22.49 17.97
C LEU A 40 7.58 23.39 17.84
N VAL A 41 7.88 23.91 16.65
CA VAL A 41 8.99 24.84 16.45
C VAL A 41 8.75 26.14 17.21
N GLN A 42 7.54 26.69 17.12
CA GLN A 42 7.18 27.91 17.86
C GLN A 42 7.27 27.70 19.37
N LEU A 43 6.80 26.55 19.87
CA LEU A 43 6.91 26.20 21.28
C LEU A 43 8.37 26.07 21.71
N ARG A 44 9.22 25.38 20.93
CA ARG A 44 10.67 25.28 21.20
C ARG A 44 11.32 26.66 21.32
N GLN A 45 10.98 27.59 20.43
CA GLN A 45 11.47 28.97 20.49
C GLN A 45 10.99 29.69 21.74
N ALA A 46 9.72 29.53 22.13
CA ALA A 46 9.18 30.12 23.35
C ALA A 46 9.87 29.58 24.61
N VAL A 47 10.10 28.26 24.69
CA VAL A 47 10.85 27.63 25.78
C VAL A 47 12.29 28.13 25.81
N ALA A 48 12.95 28.27 24.66
CA ALA A 48 14.31 28.81 24.58
C ALA A 48 14.38 30.26 25.10
N ARG A 49 13.42 31.12 24.75
CA ARG A 49 13.31 32.50 25.25
C ARG A 49 13.09 32.54 26.77
N ALA A 50 12.28 31.63 27.31
CA ALA A 50 12.07 31.50 28.76
C ALA A 50 13.37 31.09 29.48
N ILE A 51 14.09 30.09 28.96
CA ILE A 51 15.40 29.67 29.47
C ILE A 51 16.42 30.81 29.42
N ALA A 52 16.47 31.56 28.31
CA ALA A 52 17.37 32.70 28.17
C ALA A 52 17.08 33.79 29.22
N THR A 53 15.80 34.07 29.46
CA THR A 53 15.36 35.02 30.49
C THR A 53 15.76 34.55 31.88
N GLN A 54 15.54 33.26 32.19
CA GLN A 54 15.98 32.64 33.46
C GLN A 54 17.49 32.77 33.66
N LYS A 55 18.30 32.45 32.62
CA LYS A 55 19.76 32.59 32.68
C LYS A 55 20.20 34.03 32.92
N ARG A 56 19.53 35.00 32.29
CA ARG A 56 19.81 36.42 32.52
C ARG A 56 19.53 36.83 33.96
N THR A 57 18.39 36.43 34.52
CA THR A 57 18.05 36.66 35.94
C THR A 57 19.08 36.01 36.86
N GLN A 58 19.49 34.77 36.58
CA GLN A 58 20.53 34.07 37.32
C GLN A 58 21.86 34.83 37.31
N GLN A 59 22.27 35.34 36.15
CA GLN A 59 23.50 36.12 36.04
C GLN A 59 23.44 37.40 36.86
N GLN A 60 22.32 38.12 36.81
CA GLN A 60 22.09 39.32 37.62
C GLN A 60 22.11 39.01 39.13
N TYR A 61 21.49 37.89 39.53
CA TYR A 61 21.52 37.41 40.91
C TYR A 61 22.96 37.14 41.37
N ASN A 62 23.73 36.39 40.57
CA ASN A 62 25.12 36.08 40.89
C ASN A 62 25.97 37.35 40.99
N GLN A 63 25.74 38.33 40.11
CA GLN A 63 26.45 39.60 40.15
C GLN A 63 26.13 40.40 41.42
N ALA A 64 24.85 40.51 41.80
CA ALA A 64 24.44 41.18 43.04
C ALA A 64 25.03 40.50 44.27
N GLN A 65 25.11 39.16 44.27
CA GLN A 65 25.71 38.40 45.36
C GLN A 65 27.23 38.63 45.47
N THR A 66 27.93 38.67 44.33
CA THR A 66 29.36 39.04 44.28
C THR A 66 29.60 40.46 44.80
N GLU A 67 28.78 41.43 44.40
CA GLU A 67 28.89 42.81 44.92
C GLU A 67 28.66 42.87 46.43
N ALA A 68 27.66 42.16 46.95
CA ALA A 68 27.43 42.07 48.39
C ALA A 68 28.65 41.50 49.14
N ASN A 69 29.29 40.46 48.58
CA ASN A 69 30.50 39.87 49.14
C ASN A 69 31.70 40.83 49.08
N ASN A 70 31.87 41.56 47.98
CA ASN A 70 32.91 42.57 47.83
C ASN A 70 32.76 43.68 48.87
N TRP A 71 31.54 44.19 49.08
CA TRP A 71 31.26 45.18 50.12
C TRP A 71 31.46 44.63 51.53
N GLN A 72 31.18 43.36 51.77
CA GLN A 72 31.51 42.70 53.02
C GLN A 72 33.02 42.69 53.28
N GLN A 73 33.83 42.33 52.29
CA GLN A 73 35.30 42.33 52.43
C GLN A 73 35.83 43.75 52.67
N ARG A 74 35.28 44.76 51.98
CA ARG A 74 35.62 46.17 52.20
C ARG A 74 35.26 46.64 53.61
N ALA A 75 34.10 46.25 54.13
CA ALA A 75 33.70 46.56 55.51
C ALA A 75 34.67 45.93 56.53
N GLN A 76 35.06 44.67 56.32
CA GLN A 76 36.04 43.99 57.18
C GLN A 76 37.41 44.69 57.15
N LEU A 77 37.88 45.10 55.97
CA LEU A 77 39.13 45.83 55.83
C LEU A 77 39.09 47.20 56.52
N ALA A 78 37.97 47.93 56.42
CA ALA A 78 37.79 49.21 57.10
C ALA A 78 37.82 49.04 58.63
N LEU A 79 37.15 48.01 59.16
CA LEU A 79 37.20 47.68 60.59
C LEU A 79 38.62 47.31 61.06
N GLN A 80 39.36 46.52 60.28
CA GLN A 80 40.76 46.19 60.59
C GLN A 80 41.66 47.43 60.67
N LYS A 81 41.33 48.47 59.90
CA LYS A 81 42.04 49.76 59.91
C LYS A 81 41.50 50.75 60.97
N GLY A 82 40.51 50.35 61.77
CA GLY A 82 39.90 51.19 62.80
C GLY A 82 38.91 52.25 62.27
N ASP A 83 38.52 52.18 61.00
CA ASP A 83 37.70 53.19 60.35
C ASP A 83 36.21 52.78 60.34
N GLU A 84 35.56 52.93 61.49
CA GLU A 84 34.19 52.45 61.71
C GLU A 84 33.14 53.13 60.80
N ASN A 85 33.35 54.40 60.45
CA ASN A 85 32.42 55.12 59.58
C ASN A 85 32.42 54.52 58.17
N LEU A 86 33.62 54.27 57.61
CA LEU A 86 33.77 53.62 56.31
C LEU A 86 33.22 52.19 56.32
N ALA A 87 33.40 51.46 57.43
CA ALA A 87 32.83 50.14 57.61
C ALA A 87 31.28 50.15 57.59
N ARG A 88 30.65 51.11 58.28
CA ARG A 88 29.18 51.27 58.27
C ARG A 88 28.67 51.56 56.87
N GLU A 89 29.31 52.47 56.12
CA GLU A 89 28.92 52.75 54.74
C GLU A 89 29.03 51.52 53.83
N ALA A 90 30.12 50.74 53.95
CA ALA A 90 30.29 49.51 53.20
C ALA A 90 29.21 48.47 53.55
N LEU A 91 28.80 48.38 54.82
CA LEU A 91 27.71 47.50 55.25
C LEU A 91 26.34 47.95 54.71
N VAL A 92 26.08 49.26 54.61
CA VAL A 92 24.85 49.78 53.97
C VAL A 92 24.80 49.35 52.50
N ARG A 93 25.91 49.50 51.77
CA ARG A 93 25.99 49.06 50.36
C ARG A 93 25.86 47.54 50.22
N LYS A 94 26.52 46.76 51.09
CA LYS A 94 26.34 45.30 51.17
C LYS A 94 24.86 44.95 51.30
N LYS A 95 24.16 45.57 52.25
CA LYS A 95 22.74 45.31 52.50
C LYS A 95 21.89 45.57 51.26
N SER A 96 22.10 46.71 50.60
CA SER A 96 21.39 47.04 49.35
C SER A 96 21.58 45.98 48.25
N HIS A 97 22.81 45.49 48.05
CA HIS A 97 23.07 44.44 47.07
C HIS A 97 22.51 43.07 47.50
N ALA A 98 22.54 42.75 48.80
CA ALA A 98 21.96 41.53 49.34
C ALA A 98 20.43 41.50 49.19
N ASP A 99 19.75 42.63 49.44
CA ASP A 99 18.29 42.76 49.26
C ASP A 99 17.92 42.62 47.77
N THR A 100 18.75 43.17 46.88
CA THR A 100 18.61 42.98 45.42
C THR A 100 18.76 41.51 45.03
N ALA A 101 19.80 40.84 45.55
CA ALA A 101 20.01 39.42 45.30
C ALA A 101 18.84 38.58 45.83
N ALA A 102 18.30 38.87 47.01
CA ALA A 102 17.13 38.17 47.55
C ALA A 102 15.91 38.30 46.63
N THR A 103 15.64 39.50 46.13
CA THR A 103 14.53 39.74 45.18
C THR A 103 14.72 38.97 43.87
N LEU A 104 15.93 39.01 43.31
CA LEU A 104 16.25 38.26 42.09
C LEU A 104 16.18 36.74 42.30
N LYS A 105 16.53 36.26 43.49
CA LYS A 105 16.43 34.84 43.85
C LYS A 105 14.99 34.36 43.86
N THR A 106 14.07 35.11 44.46
CA THR A 106 12.63 34.78 44.44
C THR A 106 12.09 34.72 43.00
N SER A 107 12.47 35.69 42.16
CA SER A 107 12.07 35.70 40.74
C SER A 107 12.64 34.49 39.98
N LEU A 108 13.92 34.18 40.21
CA LEU A 108 14.61 33.04 39.61
C LEU A 108 13.99 31.70 40.01
N ASP A 109 13.59 31.53 41.27
CA ASP A 109 12.95 30.30 41.75
C ASP A 109 11.58 30.09 41.08
N GLY A 110 10.79 31.16 40.95
CA GLY A 110 9.54 31.14 40.18
C GLY A 110 9.77 30.80 38.69
N GLN A 111 10.77 31.42 38.07
CA GLN A 111 11.13 31.16 36.66
C GLN A 111 11.62 29.72 36.47
N THR A 112 12.37 29.16 37.42
CA THR A 112 12.89 27.78 37.34
C THR A 112 11.75 26.77 37.29
N GLY A 113 10.77 26.87 38.18
CA GLY A 113 9.60 25.98 38.15
C GLY A 113 8.78 26.09 36.87
N GLN A 114 8.62 27.30 36.33
CA GLN A 114 7.94 27.53 35.06
C GLN A 114 8.71 26.92 33.87
N VAL A 115 10.01 27.17 33.78
CA VAL A 115 10.88 26.62 32.73
C VAL A 115 10.90 25.10 32.76
N ASP A 116 10.98 24.48 33.94
CA ASP A 116 10.96 23.02 34.05
C ASP A 116 9.62 22.43 33.61
N THR A 117 8.52 23.08 33.95
CA THR A 117 7.17 22.69 33.48
C THR A 117 7.08 22.80 31.95
N LEU A 118 7.59 23.89 31.37
CA LEU A 118 7.62 24.10 29.93
C LEU A 118 8.46 23.04 29.21
N LYS A 119 9.64 22.67 29.75
CA LYS A 119 10.48 21.60 29.20
C LYS A 119 9.77 20.24 29.22
N ARG A 120 9.12 19.88 30.33
CA ARG A 120 8.37 18.62 30.43
C ARG A 120 7.21 18.58 29.43
N ASN A 121 6.48 19.69 29.31
CA ASN A 121 5.38 19.81 28.35
C ASN A 121 5.86 19.71 26.90
N LEU A 122 7.02 20.29 26.58
CA LEU A 122 7.65 20.18 25.27
C LEU A 122 7.98 18.72 24.93
N ILE A 123 8.65 17.99 25.84
CA ILE A 123 8.98 16.57 25.65
C ILE A 123 7.71 15.74 25.46
N ALA A 124 6.67 15.99 26.27
CA ALA A 124 5.39 15.30 26.14
C ALA A 124 4.72 15.57 24.79
N LEU A 125 4.79 16.81 24.29
CA LEU A 125 4.26 17.17 22.98
C LEU A 125 5.05 16.48 21.85
N GLU A 126 6.38 16.43 21.94
CA GLU A 126 7.23 15.71 20.98
C GLU A 126 6.85 14.22 20.90
N SER A 127 6.65 13.56 22.04
CA SER A 127 6.18 12.17 22.10
C SER A 127 4.83 12.00 21.42
N LYS A 128 3.86 12.87 21.73
CA LYS A 128 2.52 12.81 21.12
C LYS A 128 2.53 13.06 19.62
N ILE A 129 3.39 13.94 19.13
CA ILE A 129 3.55 14.17 17.68
C ILE A 129 4.15 12.93 17.01
N SER A 130 5.10 12.26 17.66
CA SER A 130 5.65 10.98 17.18
C SER A 130 4.56 9.90 17.10
N GLU A 131 3.76 9.73 18.16
CA GLU A 131 2.61 8.81 18.18
C GLU A 131 1.59 9.15 17.09
N ALA A 132 1.30 10.44 16.87
CA ALA A 132 0.40 10.90 15.82
C ALA A 132 0.93 10.55 14.42
N LYS A 133 2.24 10.66 14.18
CA LYS A 133 2.88 10.24 12.92
C LYS A 133 2.70 8.75 12.66
N THR A 134 3.01 7.90 13.66
CA THR A 134 2.78 6.45 13.55
C THR A 134 1.32 6.13 13.27
N LYS A 135 0.39 6.83 13.93
CA LYS A 135 -1.05 6.65 13.70
C LYS A 135 -1.48 7.12 12.30
N LYS A 136 -0.91 8.20 11.78
CA LYS A 136 -1.12 8.64 10.38
C LYS A 136 -0.74 7.50 9.43
N ASP A 137 0.45 6.93 9.59
CA ASP A 137 0.96 5.91 8.67
C ASP A 137 0.11 4.64 8.71
N MET A 138 -0.33 4.23 9.90
CA MET A 138 -1.30 3.14 10.08
C MET A 138 -2.63 3.42 9.36
N LEU A 139 -3.18 4.63 9.54
CA LEU A 139 -4.44 5.02 8.90
C LEU A 139 -4.32 5.09 7.38
N LYS A 140 -3.19 5.61 6.87
CA LYS A 140 -2.88 5.65 5.44
C LYS A 140 -2.84 4.25 4.84
N ALA A 141 -2.14 3.31 5.48
CA ALA A 141 -2.11 1.91 5.06
C ALA A 141 -3.52 1.28 5.04
N ARG A 142 -4.34 1.56 6.05
CA ARG A 142 -5.72 1.06 6.11
C ARG A 142 -6.61 1.66 5.03
N VAL A 143 -6.46 2.94 4.71
CA VAL A 143 -7.16 3.60 3.60
C VAL A 143 -6.74 2.99 2.26
N GLN A 144 -5.45 2.72 2.05
CA GLN A 144 -4.96 2.05 0.84
C GLN A 144 -5.51 0.63 0.69
N ALA A 145 -5.52 -0.15 1.77
CA ALA A 145 -6.11 -1.49 1.78
C ALA A 145 -7.61 -1.46 1.46
N ALA A 146 -8.35 -0.52 2.06
CA ALA A 146 -9.78 -0.32 1.78
C ALA A 146 -10.03 0.08 0.30
N LYS A 147 -9.25 1.01 -0.25
CA LYS A 147 -9.31 1.41 -1.67
C LYS A 147 -9.03 0.22 -2.60
N ALA A 148 -8.03 -0.61 -2.28
CA ALA A 148 -7.72 -1.80 -3.06
C ALA A 148 -8.87 -2.85 -3.01
N GLN A 149 -9.48 -3.04 -1.84
CA GLN A 149 -10.63 -3.93 -1.68
C GLN A 149 -11.86 -3.43 -2.46
N GLU A 150 -12.14 -2.13 -2.42
CA GLU A 150 -13.21 -1.49 -3.20
C GLU A 150 -12.96 -1.63 -4.70
N GLN A 151 -11.73 -1.37 -5.17
CA GLN A 151 -11.35 -1.59 -6.57
C GLN A 151 -11.51 -3.05 -7.00
N LEU A 152 -11.12 -4.00 -6.16
CA LEU A 152 -11.31 -5.43 -6.44
C LEU A 152 -12.81 -5.78 -6.53
N GLN A 153 -13.64 -5.31 -5.60
CA GLN A 153 -15.07 -5.55 -5.61
C GLN A 153 -15.76 -4.93 -6.83
N ASN A 154 -15.36 -3.71 -7.19
CA ASN A 154 -15.84 -3.04 -8.41
C ASN A 154 -15.38 -3.79 -9.67
N THR A 155 -14.14 -4.29 -9.69
CA THR A 155 -13.61 -5.08 -10.81
C THR A 155 -14.37 -6.40 -10.92
N ILE A 156 -14.61 -7.14 -9.83
CA ILE A 156 -15.39 -8.38 -9.81
C ILE A 156 -16.86 -8.11 -10.19
N GLY A 157 -17.46 -7.03 -9.70
CA GLY A 157 -18.81 -6.63 -10.10
C GLY A 157 -18.90 -6.20 -11.58
N SER A 158 -17.83 -5.63 -12.13
CA SER A 158 -17.72 -5.23 -13.54
C SER A 158 -17.26 -6.35 -14.47
N LEU A 159 -16.58 -7.37 -13.93
CA LEU A 159 -16.34 -8.66 -14.54
C LEU A 159 -17.70 -9.35 -14.59
N ASN A 160 -18.49 -8.93 -15.56
CA ASN A 160 -19.78 -9.46 -15.89
C ASN A 160 -19.57 -10.92 -16.28
N THR A 161 -19.57 -11.81 -15.28
CA THR A 161 -19.52 -13.26 -15.43
C THR A 161 -20.63 -13.74 -16.38
N ASN A 162 -21.71 -12.98 -16.53
CA ASN A 162 -22.75 -13.25 -17.52
C ASN A 162 -22.28 -13.08 -18.98
N SER A 163 -21.29 -12.24 -19.28
CA SER A 163 -20.82 -12.04 -20.66
C SER A 163 -19.86 -13.14 -21.13
N ALA A 164 -18.98 -13.62 -20.26
CA ALA A 164 -18.05 -14.71 -20.56
C ALA A 164 -18.76 -16.07 -20.52
N MET A 165 -19.64 -16.29 -19.55
CA MET A 165 -20.45 -17.52 -19.45
C MET A 165 -21.50 -17.58 -20.58
N GLY A 166 -22.15 -16.46 -20.90
CA GLY A 166 -23.06 -16.38 -22.05
C GLY A 166 -22.37 -16.44 -23.41
N ALA A 167 -21.06 -16.24 -23.51
CA ALA A 167 -20.29 -16.50 -24.73
C ALA A 167 -19.96 -18.00 -24.89
N PHE A 168 -19.74 -18.71 -23.79
CA PHE A 168 -19.61 -20.17 -23.77
C PHE A 168 -20.93 -20.86 -24.17
N GLU A 169 -22.07 -20.46 -23.59
CA GLU A 169 -23.39 -21.01 -23.96
C GLU A 169 -23.71 -20.81 -25.46
N ARG A 170 -23.41 -19.63 -26.01
CA ARG A 170 -23.58 -19.37 -27.47
C ARG A 170 -22.67 -20.22 -28.34
N MET A 171 -21.47 -20.56 -27.86
CA MET A 171 -20.55 -21.42 -28.58
C MET A 171 -21.05 -22.87 -28.55
N GLU A 172 -21.54 -23.33 -27.40
CA GLU A 172 -22.14 -24.65 -27.22
C GLU A 172 -23.37 -24.85 -28.12
N GLU A 173 -24.29 -23.87 -28.16
CA GLU A 173 -25.46 -23.90 -29.04
C GLU A 173 -25.07 -23.96 -30.53
N LYS A 174 -24.02 -23.21 -30.91
CA LYS A 174 -23.52 -23.22 -32.29
C LYS A 174 -22.88 -24.55 -32.66
N VAL A 175 -22.17 -25.21 -31.73
CA VAL A 175 -21.60 -26.55 -31.92
C VAL A 175 -22.73 -27.57 -32.09
N LEU A 176 -23.74 -27.56 -31.21
CA LEU A 176 -24.92 -28.42 -31.32
C LEU A 176 -25.64 -28.24 -32.68
N MET A 177 -25.80 -27.00 -33.15
CA MET A 177 -26.41 -26.73 -34.44
C MET A 177 -25.56 -27.25 -35.61
N MET A 178 -24.22 -27.16 -35.53
CA MET A 178 -23.32 -27.72 -36.54
C MET A 178 -23.37 -29.24 -36.56
N GLU A 179 -23.43 -29.89 -35.39
CA GLU A 179 -23.59 -31.34 -35.27
C GLU A 179 -24.94 -31.80 -35.83
N ALA A 180 -26.03 -31.13 -35.47
CA ALA A 180 -27.36 -31.41 -36.01
C ALA A 180 -27.42 -31.22 -37.53
N ARG A 181 -26.76 -30.19 -38.07
CA ARG A 181 -26.66 -29.99 -39.52
C ARG A 181 -25.83 -31.08 -40.20
N SER A 182 -24.75 -31.55 -39.57
CA SER A 182 -23.95 -32.66 -40.06
C SER A 182 -24.77 -33.95 -40.11
N GLN A 183 -25.53 -34.23 -39.04
CA GLN A 183 -26.44 -35.37 -38.98
C GLN A 183 -27.55 -35.28 -40.04
N ALA A 184 -28.21 -34.12 -40.18
CA ALA A 184 -29.21 -33.90 -41.22
C ALA A 184 -28.63 -34.02 -42.64
N ALA A 185 -27.40 -33.57 -42.87
CA ALA A 185 -26.72 -33.75 -44.15
C ALA A 185 -26.38 -35.23 -44.43
N GLN A 186 -26.03 -36.01 -43.40
CA GLN A 186 -25.85 -37.46 -43.53
C GLN A 186 -27.18 -38.16 -43.79
N GLU A 187 -28.27 -37.75 -43.15
CA GLU A 187 -29.61 -38.28 -43.42
C GLU A 187 -30.07 -37.92 -44.84
N ILE A 188 -29.88 -36.69 -45.31
CA ILE A 188 -30.23 -36.30 -46.69
C ILE A 188 -29.33 -36.99 -47.72
N ALA A 189 -28.02 -37.14 -47.45
CA ALA A 189 -27.12 -37.88 -48.33
C ALA A 189 -27.50 -39.37 -48.38
N GLY A 190 -27.84 -39.97 -47.22
CA GLY A 190 -28.39 -41.31 -47.11
C GLY A 190 -29.71 -41.45 -47.85
N SER A 191 -30.62 -40.48 -47.71
CA SER A 191 -31.91 -40.41 -48.41
C SER A 191 -31.72 -40.27 -49.91
N SER A 192 -30.74 -39.47 -50.37
CA SER A 192 -30.45 -39.28 -51.80
C SER A 192 -29.78 -40.52 -52.41
N LEU A 193 -29.03 -41.28 -51.62
CA LEU A 193 -28.43 -42.54 -52.04
C LEU A 193 -29.51 -43.63 -52.11
N GLU A 194 -30.39 -43.69 -51.10
CA GLU A 194 -31.56 -44.56 -51.07
C GLU A 194 -32.56 -44.21 -52.18
N GLU A 195 -32.80 -42.93 -52.47
CA GLU A 195 -33.61 -42.45 -53.62
C GLU A 195 -32.93 -42.77 -54.95
N GLN A 196 -31.60 -42.71 -55.04
CA GLN A 196 -30.86 -43.18 -56.23
C GLN A 196 -30.96 -44.70 -56.38
N PHE A 197 -31.01 -45.46 -55.29
CA PHE A 197 -31.26 -46.90 -55.32
C PHE A 197 -32.72 -47.23 -55.65
N LEU A 198 -33.70 -46.49 -55.11
CA LEU A 198 -35.13 -46.59 -55.45
C LEU A 198 -35.42 -46.15 -56.89
N ALA A 199 -34.66 -45.20 -57.45
CA ALA A 199 -34.71 -44.86 -58.86
C ALA A 199 -34.05 -45.94 -59.74
N LEU A 200 -33.06 -46.66 -59.19
CA LEU A 200 -32.51 -47.87 -59.82
C LEU A 200 -33.44 -49.08 -59.71
N GLU A 201 -34.19 -49.23 -58.61
CA GLU A 201 -35.18 -50.29 -58.40
C GLU A 201 -36.52 -49.99 -59.09
N GLY A 202 -36.86 -48.70 -59.27
CA GLY A 202 -38.06 -48.22 -59.97
C GLY A 202 -37.89 -48.12 -61.49
N GLY A 203 -36.70 -48.37 -62.00
CA GLY A 203 -36.40 -48.60 -63.41
C GLY A 203 -36.61 -50.08 -63.77
N SER A 204 -37.86 -50.52 -63.75
CA SER A 204 -38.26 -51.78 -64.38
C SER A 204 -38.09 -51.66 -65.90
N ASP A 205 -37.00 -52.18 -66.46
CA ASP A 205 -37.01 -52.57 -67.88
C ASP A 205 -35.91 -53.57 -68.27
N VAL A 206 -35.73 -54.63 -67.46
CA VAL A 206 -34.79 -55.71 -67.80
C VAL A 206 -35.44 -57.11 -67.82
N ASP A 207 -36.71 -57.24 -67.43
CA ASP A 207 -37.45 -58.50 -67.63
C ASP A 207 -38.36 -58.49 -68.89
N ASP A 208 -38.77 -57.31 -69.39
CA ASP A 208 -39.63 -57.20 -70.60
C ASP A 208 -38.84 -57.01 -71.91
N GLU A 209 -37.71 -56.28 -71.93
CA GLU A 209 -36.87 -56.18 -73.14
C GLU A 209 -35.96 -57.39 -73.39
N LEU A 210 -35.80 -58.27 -72.39
CA LEU A 210 -34.97 -59.49 -72.48
C LEU A 210 -35.69 -60.66 -73.18
N ALA A 211 -36.99 -60.53 -73.46
CA ALA A 211 -37.74 -61.41 -74.35
C ALA A 211 -37.67 -60.97 -75.83
N ALA A 212 -37.45 -59.68 -76.11
CA ALA A 212 -37.58 -59.11 -77.44
C ALA A 212 -36.39 -59.37 -78.38
N MET A 213 -35.14 -59.44 -77.89
CA MET A 213 -33.98 -59.49 -78.80
C MET A 213 -32.87 -60.48 -78.46
N LYS A 214 -33.28 -61.62 -77.88
CA LYS A 214 -32.67 -62.95 -78.15
C LYS A 214 -32.79 -63.36 -79.64
N ALA A 215 -33.40 -62.52 -80.49
CA ALA A 215 -33.54 -62.70 -81.93
C ALA A 215 -32.44 -62.02 -82.78
N GLN A 216 -31.47 -61.30 -82.20
CA GLN A 216 -30.42 -60.67 -83.01
C GLN A 216 -29.03 -60.63 -82.36
N MET A 217 -28.46 -61.84 -82.23
CA MET A 217 -27.05 -62.15 -82.52
C MET A 217 -25.95 -61.55 -81.62
N LEU A 218 -25.44 -62.42 -80.73
CA LEU A 218 -24.14 -62.45 -80.03
C LEU A 218 -22.90 -62.05 -80.88
N PRO A 219 -21.65 -61.95 -80.32
CA PRO A 219 -21.19 -61.86 -78.91
C PRO A 219 -20.12 -60.76 -78.67
N GLY A 220 -19.72 -60.50 -77.41
CA GLY A 220 -18.41 -59.87 -77.17
C GLY A 220 -18.09 -59.28 -75.79
N THR A 221 -17.99 -60.12 -74.76
CA THR A 221 -16.97 -60.09 -73.68
C THR A 221 -16.70 -58.81 -72.84
N SER A 222 -17.22 -58.86 -71.61
CA SER A 222 -16.48 -58.90 -70.32
C SER A 222 -15.40 -57.86 -69.96
N GLN A 223 -15.68 -57.09 -68.90
CA GLN A 223 -14.90 -56.95 -67.64
C GLN A 223 -13.50 -57.61 -67.56
N PRO A 224 -12.51 -57.06 -66.80
CA PRO A 224 -12.57 -57.26 -65.34
C PRO A 224 -11.80 -56.29 -64.40
N THR A 225 -12.18 -56.47 -63.13
CA THR A 225 -11.46 -56.42 -61.85
C THR A 225 -9.97 -56.80 -61.84
N GLN A 226 -9.33 -56.51 -60.68
CA GLN A 226 -8.06 -57.02 -60.09
C GLN A 226 -6.95 -55.95 -60.04
N ALA A 227 -6.04 -55.88 -59.06
CA ALA A 227 -5.81 -56.49 -57.74
C ALA A 227 -4.60 -55.75 -57.12
N LEU A 228 -4.39 -55.87 -55.80
CA LEU A 228 -3.11 -55.66 -55.10
C LEU A 228 -1.97 -56.49 -55.76
N PRO A 229 -0.62 -56.32 -55.52
CA PRO A 229 0.03 -56.00 -54.23
C PRO A 229 1.46 -55.35 -54.30
N ALA A 230 2.14 -55.41 -53.14
CA ALA A 230 3.59 -55.41 -52.89
C ALA A 230 4.29 -54.05 -52.80
N ALA A 231 5.29 -53.84 -51.94
CA ALA A 231 5.76 -54.48 -50.72
C ALA A 231 6.80 -53.48 -50.17
N SER A 232 6.93 -53.44 -48.85
CA SER A 232 8.03 -52.86 -48.06
C SER A 232 9.42 -53.34 -48.53
N PRO A 233 10.57 -52.99 -47.91
CA PRO A 233 10.83 -52.13 -46.74
C PRO A 233 12.02 -51.17 -47.01
N THR A 234 12.54 -50.35 -46.08
CA THR A 234 13.56 -50.78 -45.10
C THR A 234 14.02 -49.57 -44.28
N SER A 235 13.95 -49.76 -42.95
CA SER A 235 14.87 -49.36 -41.87
C SER A 235 15.70 -48.07 -42.03
N SER A 236 15.71 -47.18 -41.06
CA SER A 236 16.31 -47.31 -39.72
C SER A 236 16.33 -45.87 -39.16
N ASN A 237 16.37 -45.52 -37.87
CA ASN A 237 16.74 -46.20 -36.65
C ASN A 237 16.13 -45.41 -35.47
N LYS A 238 15.78 -46.12 -34.40
CA LYS A 238 15.36 -45.66 -33.06
C LYS A 238 16.61 -45.20 -32.22
N PRO A 239 16.54 -45.00 -30.89
CA PRO A 239 15.74 -44.06 -30.07
C PRO A 239 16.57 -43.48 -28.89
N ASN A 240 15.88 -42.90 -27.87
CA ASN A 240 16.29 -42.77 -26.46
C ASN A 240 17.45 -41.81 -26.13
N SER A 241 17.51 -41.18 -24.96
CA SER A 241 16.63 -41.09 -23.80
C SER A 241 17.17 -39.94 -22.95
N ALA A 242 16.34 -39.44 -22.04
CA ALA A 242 16.76 -38.78 -20.81
C ALA A 242 18.05 -39.41 -20.23
N VAL A 243 18.93 -38.60 -19.62
CA VAL A 243 19.73 -38.91 -18.39
C VAL A 243 20.87 -37.91 -18.11
N ASP A 244 21.31 -37.05 -19.02
CA ASP A 244 22.44 -36.12 -18.69
C ASP A 244 22.08 -34.90 -17.83
N ALA A 245 20.83 -34.85 -17.34
CA ALA A 245 20.47 -34.09 -16.15
C ALA A 245 21.24 -34.55 -14.89
N GLU A 246 21.91 -35.71 -14.92
CA GLU A 246 22.77 -36.19 -13.83
C GLU A 246 24.24 -35.67 -13.90
N LEU A 247 24.64 -35.02 -15.00
CA LEU A 247 26.01 -34.52 -15.18
C LEU A 247 26.26 -33.11 -14.60
N GLU A 248 25.21 -32.35 -14.30
CA GLU A 248 25.32 -31.04 -13.62
C GLU A 248 25.33 -31.15 -12.08
N GLU A 249 24.70 -32.17 -11.50
CA GLU A 249 24.71 -32.37 -10.04
C GLU A 249 26.07 -32.86 -9.50
N LEU A 250 26.85 -33.57 -10.31
CA LEU A 250 28.20 -34.03 -9.96
C LEU A 250 29.27 -32.93 -10.02
N ARG A 251 29.03 -31.84 -10.78
CA ARG A 251 29.96 -30.69 -10.86
C ARG A 251 29.85 -29.73 -9.68
N ASN A 252 28.68 -29.64 -9.04
CA ASN A 252 28.47 -28.77 -7.88
C ASN A 252 28.93 -29.38 -6.54
N LYS A 253 29.19 -30.70 -6.49
CA LYS A 253 29.72 -31.38 -5.30
C LYS A 253 31.25 -31.44 -5.21
N LEU A 254 31.98 -30.94 -6.20
CA LEU A 254 33.45 -30.98 -6.24
C LEU A 254 34.14 -29.62 -6.08
N ASN A 255 33.37 -28.55 -5.85
CA ASN A 255 33.87 -27.19 -5.60
C ASN A 255 33.50 -26.68 -4.19
N GLN A 256 33.43 -27.60 -3.22
CA GLN A 256 33.46 -27.32 -1.77
C GLN A 256 34.62 -28.08 -1.15
#